data_AF-A0A0B7MMI1-F1
#
_entry.id   AF-A0A0B7MMI1-F1
#
_cell.length_a   1.000
_cell.length_b   1.000
_cell.length_c   1.000
_cell.angle_alpha   90.00
_cell.angle_beta   90.00
_cell.angle_gamma   90.00
#
_symmetry.space_group_name_H-M   'P 1'
#
loop_
_entity.id
_entity.type
_entity.pdbx_description
1 polymer ?
#
loop_
_entity_poly.entity_id
_entity_poly.type
_entity_poly.pdbx_seq_one_letter_code
_entity_poly.pdbx_strand_id
1 'polypeptide(L)'
;MNGGGGNMALQKDEVSINIAGLTMKVSRFSTLPVPHEVTAVIPRVELRTWRYRNGELIEIEEKIFNSVTIVHAPRHPPGGAKVPPEKPSHTTWKFSP
;
A
#
# COMPACT_ATOMS: atom_id res chain seq x y z
N MET A 1 5.40 -20.68 32.59
CA MET A 1 4.38 -19.77 33.16
C MET A 1 4.00 -18.76 32.11
N ASN A 2 2.70 -18.69 31.85
CA ASN A 2 1.98 -17.81 30.93
C ASN A 2 2.26 -16.32 31.18
N GLY A 3 2.03 -15.52 30.14
CA GLY A 3 1.56 -14.15 30.32
C GLY A 3 2.44 -13.03 29.77
N GLY A 4 3.03 -13.20 28.59
CA GLY A 4 3.54 -12.07 27.80
C GLY A 4 2.37 -11.27 27.19
N GLY A 5 1.51 -10.70 28.04
CA GLY A 5 0.47 -9.76 27.64
C GLY A 5 1.10 -8.43 27.26
N GLY A 6 1.85 -8.43 26.15
CA GLY A 6 2.25 -7.17 25.52
C GLY A 6 0.97 -6.45 25.14
N ASN A 7 0.75 -5.26 25.72
CA ASN A 7 -0.31 -4.35 25.29
C ASN A 7 -0.21 -4.22 23.77
N MET A 8 -1.08 -4.91 23.03
CA MET A 8 -1.14 -4.77 21.58
C MET A 8 -1.73 -3.39 21.33
N ALA A 9 -0.87 -2.41 21.09
CA ALA A 9 -1.29 -1.08 20.69
C ALA A 9 -2.19 -1.23 19.46
N LEU A 10 -3.43 -0.73 19.57
CA LEU A 10 -4.37 -0.76 18.46
C LEU A 10 -3.80 0.11 17.34
N GLN A 11 -3.36 -0.53 16.25
CA GLN A 11 -2.90 0.20 15.09
C GLN A 11 -4.11 0.68 14.30
N LYS A 12 -4.13 1.99 14.00
CA LYS A 12 -5.08 2.61 13.10
C LYS A 12 -4.35 3.11 11.86
N ASP A 13 -4.73 2.59 10.70
CA ASP A 13 -4.26 3.09 9.41
C ASP A 13 -5.43 3.75 8.68
N GLU A 14 -5.16 4.90 8.05
CA GLU A 14 -6.12 5.60 7.22
C GLU A 14 -5.46 6.13 5.96
N VAL A 15 -6.02 5.75 4.80
CA VAL A 15 -5.64 6.28 3.49
C VAL A 15 -6.88 6.92 2.89
N SER A 16 -6.77 8.18 2.48
CA SER A 16 -7.86 8.90 1.81
C SER A 16 -7.34 9.59 0.55
N ILE A 17 -8.06 9.41 -0.56
CA ILE A 17 -7.82 10.12 -1.82
C ILE A 17 -9.06 10.92 -2.16
N ASN A 18 -8.90 12.21 -2.43
CA ASN A 18 -9.98 13.08 -2.90
C ASN A 18 -9.56 13.73 -4.23
N ILE A 19 -10.29 13.44 -5.31
CA ILE A 19 -10.05 14.03 -6.63
C ILE A 19 -11.39 14.41 -7.24
N ALA A 20 -11.62 15.70 -7.45
CA ALA A 20 -12.82 16.24 -8.11
C ALA A 20 -14.16 15.70 -7.58
N GLY A 21 -14.27 15.55 -6.25
CA GLY A 21 -15.47 15.01 -5.60
C GLY A 21 -15.50 13.49 -5.49
N LEU A 22 -14.63 12.74 -6.18
CA LEU A 22 -14.42 11.33 -5.90
C LEU A 22 -13.60 11.18 -4.62
N THR A 23 -14.18 10.55 -3.59
CA THR A 23 -13.48 10.22 -2.35
C THR A 23 -13.32 8.72 -2.23
N MET A 24 -12.08 8.26 -2.08
CA MET A 24 -11.76 6.87 -1.74
C MET A 24 -11.12 6.85 -0.36
N LYS A 25 -11.63 6.00 0.54
CA LYS A 25 -11.12 5.90 1.91
C LYS A 25 -10.93 4.43 2.30
N VAL A 26 -9.77 4.12 2.85
CA VAL A 26 -9.46 2.84 3.50
C VAL A 26 -9.11 3.15 4.94
N SER A 27 -9.80 2.49 5.87
CA SER A 27 -9.51 2.58 7.29
C SER A 27 -9.43 1.19 7.88
N ARG A 28 -8.39 0.94 8.67
CA ARG A 28 -8.16 -0.35 9.32
C ARG A 28 -7.80 -0.15 10.78
N PHE A 29 -8.35 -1.01 11.61
CA PHE A 29 -7.95 -1.21 12.99
C PHE A 29 -7.35 -2.62 13.11
N SER A 30 -6.15 -2.73 13.65
CA SER A 30 -5.49 -4.03 13.80
C SER A 30 -4.77 -4.15 15.12
N THR A 31 -4.82 -5.35 15.67
CA THR A 31 -4.00 -5.80 16.80
C THR A 31 -2.91 -6.77 16.34
N LEU A 32 -2.79 -7.04 15.03
CA LEU A 32 -1.78 -7.97 14.51
C LEU A 32 -0.37 -7.36 14.69
N PRO A 33 0.60 -8.14 15.20
CA PRO A 33 1.96 -7.66 15.41
C PRO A 33 2.82 -7.66 14.13
N VAL A 34 2.22 -8.00 12.98
CA VAL A 34 2.92 -8.17 11.70
C VAL A 34 2.78 -6.90 10.86
N PRO A 35 3.87 -6.38 10.25
CA PRO A 35 3.79 -5.29 9.29
C PRO A 35 2.83 -5.62 8.15
N HIS A 36 2.04 -4.65 7.71
CA HIS A 36 1.10 -4.80 6.60
C HIS A 36 1.23 -3.68 5.59
N GLU A 37 1.13 -4.04 4.32
CA GLU A 37 1.20 -3.08 3.23
C GLU A 37 -0.20 -2.69 2.75
N VAL A 38 -0.42 -1.39 2.54
CA VAL A 38 -1.64 -0.85 1.94
C VAL A 38 -1.23 -0.03 0.73
N THR A 39 -1.79 -0.33 -0.43
CA THR A 39 -1.57 0.45 -1.65
C THR A 39 -2.91 0.84 -2.25
N ALA A 40 -3.07 2.13 -2.54
CA ALA A 40 -4.20 2.65 -3.30
C ALA A 40 -3.67 3.19 -4.63
N VAL A 41 -4.21 2.70 -5.75
CA VAL A 41 -3.80 3.08 -7.11
C VAL A 41 -5.00 3.61 -7.87
N ILE A 42 -4.84 4.78 -8.46
CA ILE A 42 -5.72 5.30 -9.51
C ILE A 42 -4.89 5.38 -10.80
N PRO A 43 -5.10 4.45 -11.75
CA PRO A 43 -4.29 4.37 -12.95
C PRO A 43 -4.31 5.66 -13.77
N ARG A 44 -5.49 6.29 -13.86
CA ARG A 44 -5.70 7.51 -14.64
C ARG A 44 -6.92 8.26 -14.13
N VAL A 45 -6.82 9.58 -14.04
CA VAL A 45 -7.94 10.51 -13.82
C VAL A 45 -7.93 11.54 -14.92
N GLU A 46 -9.08 11.71 -15.57
CA GLU A 46 -9.31 12.79 -16.54
C GLU A 46 -10.43 13.68 -16.03
N LEU A 47 -10.13 14.96 -15.84
CA LEU A 47 -11.09 15.97 -15.43
C LEU A 47 -11.24 16.97 -16.56
N ARG A 48 -12.49 17.19 -16.98
CA ARG A 48 -12.86 18.24 -17.93
C ARG A 48 -13.85 19.17 -17.25
N THR A 49 -13.50 20.44 -17.17
CA THR A 49 -14.36 21.47 -16.58
C THR A 49 -14.68 22.51 -17.63
N TRP A 50 -15.97 22.71 -17.87
CA TRP A 50 -16.48 23.78 -18.74
C TRP A 50 -16.95 24.93 -17.87
N ARG A 51 -16.41 26.13 -18.10
CA ARG A 51 -16.83 27.34 -17.40
C ARG A 51 -17.64 28.21 -18.33
N TYR A 52 -18.83 28.59 -17.87
CA TYR A 52 -19.75 29.46 -18.59
C TYR A 52 -19.86 30.80 -17.88
N ARG A 53 -20.00 31.88 -18.66
CA ARG A 53 -20.35 33.22 -18.17
C ARG A 53 -21.42 33.78 -19.09
N ASN A 54 -22.54 34.23 -18.51
CA ASN A 54 -23.69 34.76 -19.27
C ASN A 54 -24.25 33.79 -20.33
N GLY A 55 -24.22 32.49 -20.06
CA GLY A 55 -24.67 31.47 -21.01
C GLY A 55 -23.66 31.11 -22.10
N GLU A 56 -22.55 31.83 -22.19
CA GLU A 56 -21.48 31.58 -23.15
C GLU A 56 -20.34 30.78 -22.51
N LEU A 57 -19.79 29.82 -23.27
CA LEU A 57 -18.63 29.05 -22.85
C LEU A 57 -17.39 29.96 -22.92
N ILE A 58 -16.73 30.16 -21.78
CA ILE A 58 -15.55 31.04 -21.68
C ILE A 58 -14.24 30.26 -21.52
N GLU A 59 -14.30 29.03 -21.02
CA GLU A 59 -13.10 28.25 -20.72
C GLU A 59 -13.39 26.75 -20.71
N ILE A 60 -12.46 25.97 -21.24
CA ILE A 60 -12.38 24.53 -21.05
C ILE A 60 -11.05 24.25 -20.36
N GLU A 61 -11.12 23.69 -19.15
CA GLU A 61 -9.95 23.26 -18.39
C GLU A 61 -9.89 21.72 -18.42
N GLU A 62 -8.78 21.16 -18.88
CA GLU A 62 -8.50 19.72 -18.85
C GLU A 62 -7.35 19.43 -17.88
N LYS A 63 -7.56 18.48 -16.96
CA LYS A 63 -6.53 17.97 -16.04
C LYS A 63 -6.45 16.45 -16.17
N ILE A 64 -5.28 15.95 -16.53
CA ILE A 64 -5.01 14.52 -16.60
C ILE A 64 -3.98 14.17 -15.54
N PHE A 65 -4.36 13.29 -14.61
CA PHE A 65 -3.45 12.69 -13.63
C PHE A 65 -3.22 11.24 -14.02
N ASN A 66 -1.95 10.85 -14.17
CA ASN A 66 -1.58 9.46 -14.42
C ASN A 66 -0.93 8.88 -13.16
N SER A 67 -1.19 7.59 -12.90
CA SER A 67 -0.49 6.81 -11.88
C SER A 67 -0.56 7.39 -10.46
N VAL A 68 -1.71 7.94 -10.07
CA VAL A 68 -1.90 8.49 -8.71
C VAL A 68 -1.88 7.34 -7.71
N THR A 69 -0.86 7.30 -6.87
CA THR A 69 -0.61 6.16 -5.98
C THR A 69 -0.28 6.62 -4.58
N ILE A 70 -0.86 5.96 -3.57
CA ILE A 70 -0.46 6.07 -2.17
C ILE A 70 -0.05 4.68 -1.69
N VAL A 71 1.15 4.59 -1.10
CA VAL A 71 1.68 3.34 -0.52
C VAL A 71 1.99 3.56 0.95
N HIS A 72 1.47 2.68 1.79
CA HIS A 72 1.89 2.47 3.16
C HIS A 72 2.58 1.11 3.22
N ALA A 73 3.91 1.09 3.29
CA ALA A 73 4.71 -0.12 3.35
C ALA A 73 5.60 -0.11 4.61
N PRO A 74 5.09 -0.56 5.76
CA PRO A 74 5.87 -0.67 6.97
C PRO A 74 6.95 -1.74 6.77
N ARG A 75 8.20 -1.32 6.96
CA ARG A 75 9.35 -2.23 6.84
C ARG A 75 9.30 -3.24 7.97
N HIS A 76 9.59 -4.50 7.65
CA HIS A 76 10.00 -5.45 8.68
C HIS A 76 11.21 -4.87 9.44
N PRO A 77 11.30 -5.05 10.78
CA PRO A 77 12.58 -4.92 11.45
C PRO A 77 13.58 -5.81 10.69
N PRO A 78 14.82 -5.35 10.42
CA PRO A 78 15.81 -6.19 9.77
C PRO A 78 15.84 -7.51 10.54
N GLY A 79 15.41 -8.58 9.87
CA GLY A 79 15.26 -9.88 10.51
C GLY A 79 16.61 -10.20 11.13
N GLY A 80 16.65 -10.31 12.47
CA GLY A 80 17.89 -10.61 13.19
C GLY A 80 18.59 -11.74 12.45
N ALA A 81 19.84 -11.51 12.06
CA ALA A 81 20.59 -12.34 11.13
C ALA A 81 20.30 -13.82 11.42
N LYS A 82 19.47 -14.45 10.58
CA LYS A 82 19.36 -15.90 10.61
C LYS A 82 20.72 -16.38 10.14
N VAL A 83 21.50 -16.91 11.07
CA VAL A 83 22.73 -17.64 10.78
C VAL A 83 22.42 -18.54 9.58
N PRO A 84 23.20 -18.46 8.48
CA PRO A 84 22.93 -19.31 7.33
C PRO A 84 22.84 -20.75 7.81
N PRO A 85 21.83 -21.54 7.40
CA PRO A 85 21.86 -22.96 7.67
C PRO A 85 23.18 -23.51 7.12
N GLU A 86 23.89 -24.30 7.94
CA GLU A 86 25.11 -24.98 7.55
C GLU A 86 24.90 -25.63 6.18
N LYS A 87 25.74 -25.29 5.19
CA LYS A 87 25.64 -25.88 3.84
C LYS A 87 25.67 -27.40 4.01
N PRO A 88 24.66 -28.15 3.57
CA PRO A 88 24.75 -29.60 3.58
C PRO A 88 25.93 -30.01 2.69
N SER A 89 26.86 -30.79 3.26
CA SER A 89 28.01 -31.34 2.53
C SER A 89 27.49 -32.27 1.45
N HIS A 90 27.56 -31.83 0.18
CA HIS A 90 27.48 -32.62 -1.05
C HIS A 90 26.50 -33.81 -1.02
N THR A 91 25.23 -33.60 -1.39
CA THR A 91 24.42 -34.70 -1.90
C THR A 91 24.79 -34.96 -3.36
N THR A 92 25.63 -35.97 -3.58
CA THR A 92 25.88 -36.51 -4.92
C THR A 92 24.62 -37.27 -5.34
N TRP A 93 23.80 -36.67 -6.22
CA TRP A 93 22.71 -37.39 -6.86
C TRP A 93 23.28 -38.37 -7.89
N LYS A 94 23.12 -39.67 -7.64
CA LYS A 94 23.40 -40.73 -8.62
C LYS A 94 22.14 -40.95 -9.43
N PHE A 95 22.10 -40.43 -10.65
CA PHE A 95 21.09 -40.81 -11.63
C PHE A 95 21.46 -42.19 -12.19
N SER A 96 20.51 -43.13 -12.19
CA SER A 96 20.64 -44.41 -12.90
C SER A 96 19.66 -44.38 -14.08
N PRO A 97 20.12 -44.64 -15.31
CA PRO A 97 19.31 -44.54 -16.53
C PRO A 97 18.21 -45.60 -16.63
#